data_AF-A0A531LJD8-F1
#
_entry.id   AF-A0A531LJD8-F1
#
_cell.length_a   1.000
_cell.length_b   1.000
_cell.length_c   1.000
_cell.angle_alpha   90.00
_cell.angle_beta   90.00
_cell.angle_gamma   90.00
#
_symmetry.space_group_name_H-M   'P 1'
#
loop_
_entity.id
_entity.type
_entity.pdbx_description
1 polymer ?
#
loop_
_entity_poly.entity_id
_entity_poly.type
_entity_poly.pdbx_seq_one_letter_code
_entity_poly.pdbx_strand_id
1 'polypeptide(L)' 'GGALIIVGEDYGEGSSIMQERSHAFAMKSQVWLLDPRPNLPSIVKAVEDGFELSEASNTPVMLQVRIRCCHVHG' A
#
# COMPACT_ATOMS: atom_id res chain seq x y z
N GLY A 1 14.78 12.53 1.01
CA GLY A 1 13.70 12.09 0.11
C GLY A 1 13.12 10.82 0.66
N GLY A 2 11.80 10.72 0.75
CA GLY A 2 11.09 9.53 1.23
C GLY A 2 11.16 8.36 0.25
N ALA A 3 10.83 7.17 0.73
CA ALA A 3 10.79 5.93 -0.04
C ALA A 3 9.45 5.21 0.13
N LEU A 4 8.82 4.88 -1.00
CA LEU A 4 7.55 4.17 -1.04
C LEU A 4 7.73 2.80 -1.72
N ILE A 5 7.18 1.75 -1.11
CA ILE A 5 7.16 0.38 -1.63
C ILE A 5 5.74 0.06 -2.08
N ILE A 6 5.54 -0.16 -3.38
CA ILE A 6 4.22 -0.52 -3.91
C ILE A 6 4.02 -2.04 -3.80
N VAL A 7 2.94 -2.45 -3.15
CA VAL A 7 2.61 -3.86 -2.92
C VAL A 7 1.32 -4.19 -3.66
N GLY A 8 1.45 -4.88 -4.79
CA GLY A 8 0.31 -5.41 -5.55
C GLY A 8 -0.28 -6.63 -4.86
N GLU A 9 -1.56 -6.58 -4.54
CA GLU A 9 -2.27 -7.63 -3.81
C GLU A 9 -3.60 -7.99 -4.48
N ASP A 10 -3.91 -9.30 -4.56
CA ASP A 10 -5.03 -9.82 -5.37
C ASP A 10 -6.12 -10.56 -4.55
N TYR A 11 -6.33 -10.16 -3.30
CA TYR A 11 -7.40 -10.77 -2.51
C TYR A 11 -8.79 -10.29 -2.96
N GLY A 12 -9.72 -11.24 -3.03
CA GLY A 12 -11.14 -11.02 -3.30
C GLY A 12 -11.58 -11.43 -4.70
N GLU A 13 -10.69 -11.48 -5.70
CA GLU A 13 -11.00 -11.87 -7.09
C GLU A 13 -10.40 -13.24 -7.46
N GLY A 14 -10.73 -14.27 -6.67
CA GLY A 14 -10.35 -15.66 -7.00
C GLY A 14 -8.91 -16.05 -6.67
N SER A 15 -8.19 -15.25 -5.88
CA SER A 15 -6.87 -15.63 -5.40
C SER A 15 -6.91 -16.94 -4.59
N SER A 16 -6.07 -17.89 -5.01
CA SER A 16 -5.83 -19.17 -4.34
C SER A 16 -4.85 -19.06 -3.16
N ILE A 17 -4.28 -17.88 -2.92
CA ILE A 17 -3.29 -17.63 -1.88
C ILE A 17 -3.85 -16.57 -0.93
N MET A 18 -4.25 -17.03 0.26
CA MET A 18 -4.82 -16.16 1.29
C MET A 18 -3.79 -15.12 1.79
N GLN A 19 -4.33 -13.92 1.91
CA GLN A 19 -3.68 -12.64 2.01
C GLN A 19 -3.29 -12.28 3.45
N GLU A 20 -2.30 -12.96 4.00
CA GLU A 20 -1.83 -12.66 5.38
C GLU A 20 -0.35 -12.27 5.46
N ARG A 21 0.38 -12.27 4.33
CA ARG A 21 1.82 -12.08 4.37
C ARG A 21 2.25 -10.62 4.49
N SER A 22 1.74 -9.71 3.67
CA SER A 22 2.25 -8.33 3.61
C SER A 22 2.03 -7.54 4.91
N HIS A 23 0.87 -7.72 5.57
CA HIS A 23 0.63 -7.16 6.91
C HIS A 23 1.62 -7.71 7.94
N ALA A 24 1.85 -9.02 7.95
CA ALA A 24 2.80 -9.65 8.86
C ALA A 24 4.25 -9.20 8.60
N PHE A 25 4.63 -9.01 7.34
CA PHE A 25 5.94 -8.46 6.98
C PHE A 25 6.09 -7.01 7.41
N ALA A 26 5.09 -6.15 7.16
CA ALA A 26 5.10 -4.76 7.62
C ALA A 26 5.28 -4.68 9.15
N MET A 27 4.50 -5.45 9.90
CA MET A 27 4.59 -5.53 11.37
C MET A 27 5.95 -6.04 11.85
N LYS A 28 6.46 -7.14 11.28
CA LYS A 28 7.73 -7.74 11.68
C LYS A 28 8.93 -6.87 11.33
N SER A 29 8.85 -6.15 10.22
CA SER A 29 9.91 -5.26 9.74
C SER A 29 9.81 -3.84 10.30
N GLN A 30 8.78 -3.54 11.11
CA GLN A 30 8.51 -2.19 11.65
C GLN A 30 8.40 -1.12 10.55
N VAL A 31 7.75 -1.49 9.45
CA VAL A 31 7.51 -0.63 8.28
C VAL A 31 6.03 -0.25 8.28
N TRP A 32 5.74 1.02 7.98
CA TRP A 32 4.36 1.49 7.88
C TRP A 32 3.65 0.84 6.70
N LEU A 33 2.35 0.56 6.85
CA LEU A 33 1.50 0.03 5.79
C LEU A 33 0.29 0.92 5.59
N LEU A 34 0.17 1.49 4.39
CA LEU A 34 -0.99 2.26 3.93
C LEU A 34 -1.82 1.38 2.99
N ASP A 35 -3.12 1.29 3.28
CA ASP A 35 -4.08 0.52 2.49
C ASP A 35 -5.28 1.41 2.14
N PRO A 36 -5.15 2.26 1.10
CA PRO A 36 -6.20 3.20 0.72
C PRO A 36 -7.40 2.49 0.08
N ARG A 37 -8.54 3.18 0.07
CA ARG A 37 -9.68 2.74 -0.75
C ARG A 37 -9.29 2.72 -2.24
N PRO A 38 -9.80 1.77 -3.04
CA PRO A 38 -9.43 1.60 -4.45
C PRO A 38 -10.16 2.63 -5.35
N ASN A 39 -9.88 3.91 -5.15
CA ASN A 39 -10.32 5.00 -6.01
C ASN A 39 -9.18 6.03 -6.16
N LEU A 40 -9.13 6.68 -7.32
CA LEU A 40 -8.01 7.56 -7.67
C LEU A 40 -7.72 8.65 -6.61
N PRO A 41 -8.70 9.40 -6.07
CA PRO A 41 -8.42 10.42 -5.07
C PRO A 41 -7.77 9.86 -3.78
N SER A 42 -8.23 8.69 -3.33
CA SER A 42 -7.68 8.06 -2.12
C SER A 42 -6.25 7.54 -2.34
N ILE A 43 -5.95 7.02 -3.53
CA ILE A 43 -4.61 6.53 -3.89
C ILE A 43 -3.64 7.70 -4.01
N VAL A 44 -4.02 8.77 -4.70
CA VAL A 44 -3.18 9.98 -4.86
C VAL A 44 -2.84 10.57 -3.49
N LYS A 45 -3.84 10.73 -2.62
CA LYS A 45 -3.61 11.20 -1.25
C LYS A 45 -2.67 10.27 -0.48
N ALA A 46 -2.85 8.95 -0.57
CA ALA A 46 -2.01 8.00 0.15
C ALA A 46 -0.55 7.98 -0.34
N VAL A 47 -0.29 8.33 -1.60
CA VAL A 47 1.08 8.51 -2.10
C VAL A 47 1.72 9.73 -1.46
N GLU A 48 1.01 10.86 -1.39
CA GLU A 48 1.48 12.09 -0.74
C GLU A 48 1.75 11.85 0.75
N ASP A 49 0.75 11.33 1.48
CA ASP A 49 0.86 10.97 2.90
C ASP A 49 2.02 9.96 3.13
N GLY A 50 2.24 9.03 2.20
CA GLY A 50 3.28 8.01 2.30
C GLY A 50 4.70 8.57 2.17
N PHE A 51 4.93 9.52 1.27
CA PHE A 51 6.22 10.21 1.18
C PHE A 51 6.49 11.09 2.40
N GLU A 52 5.49 11.86 2.85
CA GLU A 52 5.61 12.69 4.05
C GLU A 52 5.95 11.84 5.28
N LEU A 53 5.21 10.73 5.47
CA LEU A 53 5.46 9.80 6.56
C LEU A 53 6.85 9.15 6.48
N SER A 54 7.29 8.77 5.28
CA SER A 54 8.62 8.18 5.08
C SER A 54 9.74 9.14 5.45
N GLU A 55 9.61 10.42 5.07
CA GLU A 55 10.59 11.45 5.43
C GLU A 55 10.58 11.76 6.93
N ALA A 56 9.39 11.85 7.53
CA ALA A 56 9.25 12.12 8.96
C ALA A 56 9.80 10.99 9.84
N SER A 57 9.64 9.74 9.40
CA SER A 57 10.04 8.55 10.17
C SER A 57 11.42 7.99 9.80
N ASN A 58 12.02 8.44 8.70
CA ASN A 58 13.24 7.85 8.12
C ASN A 58 13.12 6.34 7.84
N THR A 59 11.90 5.82 7.66
CA THR A 59 11.65 4.44 7.26
C THR A 59 10.92 4.39 5.92
N PRO A 60 11.06 3.32 5.13
CA PRO A 60 10.20 3.15 3.96
C PRO A 60 8.74 3.01 4.40
N VAL A 61 7.81 3.27 3.48
CA VAL A 61 6.37 3.04 3.69
C VAL A 61 5.87 2.07 2.62
N MET A 62 5.12 1.05 3.02
CA MET A 62 4.44 0.15 2.10
C MET A 62 3.07 0.74 1.73
N LEU A 63 2.77 0.83 0.44
CA LEU A 63 1.46 1.23 -0.09
C LEU A 63 0.83 0.04 -0.81
N GLN A 64 -0.27 -0.45 -0.28
CA GLN A 64 -0.99 -1.59 -0.84
C GLN A 64 -1.91 -1.13 -1.99
N VAL A 65 -1.80 -1.83 -3.12
CA VAL A 65 -2.62 -1.59 -4.31
C VAL A 65 -3.35 -2.90 -4.63
N ARG A 66 -4.66 -2.89 -4.42
CA ARG A 66 -5.52 -4.08 -4.60
C ARG A 66 -5.93 -4.25 -6.05
N ILE A 67 -6.33 -5.45 -6.45
CA ILE A 67 -6.80 -5.77 -7.83
C ILE A 67 -7.84 -4.79 -8.39
N ARG A 68 -8.74 -4.25 -7.56
CA ARG A 68 -9.74 -3.26 -8.00
C ARG A 68 -9.12 -1.93 -8.44
N CYS A 69 -7.90 -1.62 -8.02
CA CYS A 69 -7.16 -0.45 -8.49
C CYS A 69 -6.81 -0.54 -9.98
N CYS A 70 -6.78 -1.73 -10.59
CA CYS A 70 -6.53 -1.89 -12.04
C CYS A 70 -7.64 -1.29 -12.91
N HIS A 71 -8.82 -1.00 -12.33
CA HIS A 71 -10.00 -0.50 -13.03
C HIS A 71 -10.33 0.96 -12.65
N VAL A 72 -9.47 1.65 -11.90
CA VAL A 72 -9.66 3.07 -11.62
C VAL A 72 -9.46 3.89 -12.89
N HIS A 73 -10.37 4.84 -13.12
CA HIS A 73 -10.27 5.80 -14.21
C HIS A 73 -9.94 7.18 -13.62
N GLY A 74 -9.23 8.00 -14.37
CA GLY A 74 -8.89 9.39 -14.04
C GLY A 74 -9.59 10.37 -14.95
#